data_AF-A0A5C5UJW7-F1
#
_entry.id   AF-A0A5C5UJW7-F1
#
_cell.length_a   1.000
_cell.length_b   1.000
_cell.length_c   1.000
_cell.angle_alpha   90.00
_cell.angle_beta   90.00
_cell.angle_gamma   90.00
#
_symmetry.space_group_name_H-M   'P 1'
#
loop_
_entity.id
_entity.type
_entity.pdbx_description
1 polymer ?
#
loop_
_entity_poly.entity_id
_entity_poly.type
_entity_poly.pdbx_seq_one_letter_code
_entity_poly.pdbx_strand_id
1 'polypeptide(L)' 'MTVNHGGNLKPDYFRSYLSLVMDSRNCNLKQAENYMLKTFFKNNRNQYGSSTYGSFMAAINSLKKEDSKKG' A
#
# COMPACT_ATOMS: atom_id res chain seq x y z
N MET A 1 -21.24 -12.03 10.46
CA MET A 1 -21.31 -10.98 9.41
C MET A 1 -20.41 -11.43 8.28
N THR A 2 -20.98 -11.93 7.19
CA THR A 2 -20.24 -12.57 6.09
C THR A 2 -19.69 -11.51 5.15
N VAL A 3 -18.37 -11.31 5.18
CA VAL A 3 -17.68 -10.33 4.32
C VAL A 3 -17.55 -10.91 2.90
N ASN A 4 -18.68 -11.00 2.19
CA ASN A 4 -18.67 -11.15 0.75
C ASN A 4 -18.29 -9.80 0.15
N HIS A 5 -17.02 -9.57 -0.23
CA HIS A 5 -16.55 -8.57 -1.22
C HIS A 5 -15.08 -8.89 -1.57
N GLY A 6 -14.83 -10.11 -2.06
CA GLY A 6 -13.54 -10.53 -2.63
C GLY A 6 -13.23 -9.87 -3.97
N GLY A 7 -13.23 -8.53 -4.03
CA GLY A 7 -13.09 -7.79 -5.29
C GLY A 7 -12.29 -6.51 -5.11
N ASN A 8 -10.96 -6.63 -5.26
CA ASN A 8 -9.97 -5.55 -5.30
C ASN A 8 -9.81 -4.72 -4.01
N LEU A 9 -8.61 -4.78 -3.43
CA LEU A 9 -8.21 -3.85 -2.36
C LEU A 9 -8.13 -2.43 -2.93
N LYS A 10 -8.84 -1.50 -2.30
CA LYS A 10 -8.88 -0.08 -2.70
C LYS A 10 -7.60 0.66 -2.30
N PRO A 11 -7.28 1.80 -2.94
CA PRO A 11 -6.13 2.63 -2.57
C PRO A 11 -6.11 3.02 -1.09
N ASP A 12 -7.26 3.35 -0.49
CA ASP A 12 -7.35 3.71 0.94
C ASP A 12 -6.83 2.62 1.89
N TYR A 13 -7.11 1.35 1.58
CA TYR A 13 -6.58 0.22 2.36
C TYR A 13 -5.05 0.24 2.39
N PHE A 14 -4.43 0.42 1.21
CA PHE A 14 -2.98 0.47 1.11
C PHE A 14 -2.40 1.70 1.78
N ARG A 15 -3.13 2.82 1.79
CA ARG A 15 -2.72 4.04 2.46
C ARG A 15 -2.63 3.84 3.97
N SER A 16 -3.69 3.30 4.59
CA SER A 16 -3.69 2.97 6.01
C SER A 16 -2.63 1.92 6.36
N TYR A 17 -2.43 0.91 5.51
CA TYR A 17 -1.43 -0.12 5.77
C TYR A 17 0.00 0.43 5.65
N LEU A 18 0.29 1.25 4.63
CA LEU A 18 1.59 1.92 4.50
C LEU A 18 1.88 2.81 5.70
N SER A 19 0.91 3.62 6.14
CA SER A 19 1.04 4.43 7.37
C SER A 19 1.34 3.57 8.59
N LEU A 20 0.58 2.49 8.81
CA LEU A 20 0.83 1.56 9.92
C LEU A 20 2.23 0.93 9.85
N VAL A 21 2.70 0.56 8.66
CA VAL A 21 4.06 0.00 8.48
C VAL A 21 5.12 1.05 8.76
N MET A 22 4.94 2.29 8.29
CA MET A 22 5.85 3.40 8.55
C MET A 22 5.94 3.68 10.06
N ASP A 23 4.80 3.76 10.74
CA ASP A 23 4.73 4.05 12.17
C ASP A 23 5.31 2.88 13.00
N SER A 24 4.89 1.65 12.71
CA SER A 24 5.33 0.46 13.48
C SER A 24 6.80 0.12 13.31
N ARG A 25 7.39 0.45 12.15
CA ARG A 25 8.80 0.17 11.85
C ARG A 25 9.68 1.42 11.88
N ASN A 26 9.10 2.56 12.23
CA ASN A 26 9.72 3.88 12.20
C ASN A 26 10.54 4.10 10.90
N CYS A 27 9.90 3.85 9.76
CA CYS A 27 10.56 3.83 8.46
C CYS A 27 9.87 4.76 7.46
N ASN A 28 10.59 5.16 6.42
CA ASN A 28 10.03 6.04 5.39
C ASN A 28 9.15 5.28 4.38
N LEU A 29 8.41 6.03 3.58
CA LEU A 29 7.50 5.46 2.56
C LEU A 29 8.18 4.48 1.61
N LYS A 30 9.43 4.73 1.22
CA LYS A 30 10.19 3.84 0.32
C LYS A 30 10.53 2.51 1.00
N GLN A 31 10.83 2.54 2.30
CA GLN A 31 11.07 1.33 3.09
C GLN A 31 9.76 0.55 3.31
N ALA A 32 8.66 1.23 3.60
CA ALA A 32 7.35 0.62 3.74
C ALA A 32 6.86 -0.02 2.42
N GLU A 33 7.06 0.65 1.29
CA GLU A 33 6.79 0.13 -0.06
C GLU A 33 7.55 -1.19 -0.30
N ASN A 34 8.87 -1.19 -0.10
CA ASN A 34 9.70 -2.37 -0.26
C ASN A 34 9.30 -3.50 0.69
N TYR A 35 8.92 -3.16 1.92
CA TYR A 35 8.43 -4.14 2.89
C TYR A 35 7.15 -4.81 2.39
N MET A 36 6.15 -4.02 1.99
CA MET A 36 4.88 -4.56 1.49
C MET A 36 5.03 -5.34 0.19
N LEU A 37 5.93 -4.92 -0.71
CA LEU A 37 6.27 -5.71 -1.90
C LEU A 37 6.79 -7.12 -1.53
N LYS A 38 7.60 -7.22 -0.48
CA LYS A 38 8.15 -8.50 0.00
C LYS A 38 7.16 -9.31 0.82
N THR A 39 6.38 -8.69 1.70
CA THR A 39 5.52 -9.41 2.66
C THR A 39 4.10 -9.62 2.13
N PHE A 40 3.49 -8.57 1.59
CA PHE A 40 2.13 -8.63 1.07
C PHE A 40 2.11 -9.29 -0.31
N PHE A 41 2.90 -8.77 -1.25
CA PHE A 41 2.96 -9.28 -2.63
C PHE A 41 3.92 -10.46 -2.82
N LYS A 42 4.70 -10.87 -1.80
CA LYS A 42 5.69 -11.96 -1.89
C LYS A 42 6.62 -11.83 -3.11
N ASN A 43 7.01 -10.60 -3.47
CA ASN A 43 7.74 -10.24 -4.70
C ASN A 43 7.02 -10.57 -6.03
N ASN A 44 5.75 -10.96 -5.98
CA ASN A 44 4.90 -11.22 -7.12
C ASN A 44 3.80 -10.13 -7.23
N ARG A 45 4.05 -9.14 -8.09
CA ARG A 45 3.12 -8.02 -8.34
C ARG A 45 1.77 -8.47 -8.92
N ASN A 46 1.71 -9.66 -9.53
CA ASN A 46 0.49 -10.23 -10.09
C ASN A 46 -0.23 -11.17 -9.11
N GLN A 47 0.28 -11.34 -7.88
CA GLN A 47 -0.28 -12.29 -6.90
C GLN A 47 -1.78 -12.05 -6.62
N TYR A 48 -2.22 -10.78 -6.66
CA TYR A 48 -3.61 -10.39 -6.42
C TYR A 48 -4.22 -9.63 -7.62
N GLY A 49 -3.62 -9.79 -8.81
CA GLY A 49 -4.05 -9.11 -10.04
C GLY A 49 -3.62 -7.64 -10.16
N SER A 50 -3.65 -7.15 -11.40
CA SER A 50 -3.14 -5.81 -11.77
C SER A 50 -3.90 -4.67 -11.10
N SER A 51 -5.20 -4.83 -10.83
CA SER A 51 -6.03 -3.83 -10.15
C SER A 51 -5.58 -3.56 -8.71
N THR A 52 -5.15 -4.62 -8.01
CA THR A 52 -4.62 -4.52 -6.65
C THR A 52 -3.27 -3.79 -6.64
N TYR A 53 -2.38 -4.13 -7.57
CA TYR A 53 -1.10 -3.43 -7.71
C TYR A 53 -1.27 -1.96 -8.12
N GLY A 54 -2.23 -1.66 -9.01
CA GLY A 54 -2.58 -0.30 -9.38
C GLY A 54 -3.07 0.52 -8.19
N SER A 55 -3.91 -0.08 -7.33
CA SER A 55 -4.39 0.57 -6.10
C SER A 55 -3.26 0.83 -5.10
N PHE A 56 -2.32 -0.11 -4.98
CA PHE A 56 -1.11 0.07 -4.16
C PHE A 56 -0.23 1.23 -4.65
N MET A 57 0.02 1.31 -5.97
CA MET A 57 0.79 2.40 -6.56
C MET A 57 0.08 3.76 -6.42
N ALA A 58 -1.25 3.80 -6.56
CA ALA A 58 -2.04 5.01 -6.35
C ALA A 58 -1.93 5.53 -4.90
N ALA A 59 -1.93 4.63 -3.91
CA ALA A 59 -1.72 4.98 -2.51
C ALA A 59 -0.34 5.59 -2.26
N ILE A 60 0.72 4.97 -2.80
CA ILE A 60 2.11 5.48 -2.69
C ILE A 60 2.22 6.88 -3.31
N ASN A 61 1.68 7.07 -4.52
CA ASN A 61 1.72 8.37 -5.18
C ASN A 61 0.96 9.46 -4.41
N SER A 62 -0.14 9.08 -3.76
CA SER A 62 -0.90 10.01 -2.91
C SER A 62 -0.09 10.41 -1.68
N LEU A 63 0.55 9.46 -1.00
CA LEU A 63 1.41 9.71 0.16
C LEU A 63 2.64 10.56 -0.21
N LYS A 64 3.27 10.32 -1.37
CA LYS A 64 4.38 11.15 -1.86
C LYS A 64 3.98 12.62 -2.07
N LYS A 65 2.77 12.85 -2.58
CA LYS A 65 2.23 14.21 -2.80
C LYS A 65 1.91 14.93 -1.48
N GLU A 66 1.51 14.19 -0.45
CA GLU A 66 1.27 14.77 0.88
C GLU A 66 2.57 15.17 1.57
N ASP A 67 3.61 14.35 1.46
CA ASP A 67 4.94 14.65 1.99
C ASP A 67 5.53 15.93 1.36
N SER A 68 5.37 16.09 0.04
CA SER A 68 5.83 17.28 -0.69
C SER A 68 5.00 18.55 -0.45
N LYS A 69 3.80 18.45 0.13
CA LYS A 69 2.95 19.61 0.47
C LYS A 69 3.16 20.14 1.89
N LYS A 70 4.02 19.50 2.67
CA LYS A 70 4.32 19.87 4.05
C LYS A 70 5.57 20.76 4.19
N GLY A 71 6.13 21.22 3.07
CA GLY A 71 7.26 22.14 2.97
C GLY A 71 6.84 23.57 2.70
#